data_AF-A0A2M7FV07-F1
#
_entry.id   AF-A0A2M7FV07-F1
#
_cell.length_a   1.000
_cell.length_b   1.000
_cell.length_c   1.000
_cell.angle_alpha   90.00
_cell.angle_beta   90.00
_cell.angle_gamma   90.00
#
_symmetry.space_group_name_H-M   'P 1'
#
loop_
_entity.id
_entity.type
_entity.pdbx_description
1 polymer ?
#
loop_
_entity_poly.entity_id
_entity_poly.type
_entity_poly.pdbx_seq_one_letter_code
_entity_poly.pdbx_strand_id
1 'polypeptide(L)' 'MGAQVTAVSERDYLADMPVVLSVSRLPQRLDETPGAMTIIDREFIRQSGARDVVDVLRLVPGF' A
#
# COMPACT_ATOMS: atom_id res chain seq x y z
N MET A 1 0.56 -8.86 -30.57
CA MET A 1 0.50 -7.64 -29.75
C MET A 1 1.45 -7.85 -28.59
N GLY A 2 2.69 -7.39 -28.72
CA GLY A 2 3.77 -7.76 -27.81
C GLY A 2 3.60 -7.09 -26.45
N ALA A 3 3.71 -7.87 -25.37
CA ALA A 3 3.78 -7.34 -24.02
C ALA A 3 5.02 -6.46 -23.92
N GLN A 4 4.81 -5.16 -23.72
CA GLN A 4 5.88 -4.21 -23.47
C GLN A 4 6.38 -4.50 -22.05
N VAL A 5 7.51 -5.17 -21.95
CA VAL A 5 8.20 -5.38 -20.66
C VAL A 5 8.58 -3.98 -20.17
N THR A 6 7.86 -3.48 -19.17
CA THR A 6 8.26 -2.29 -18.42
C THR A 6 9.67 -2.55 -17.90
N ALA A 7 10.64 -1.75 -18.37
CA ALA A 7 12.02 -1.87 -17.92
C ALA A 7 12.06 -1.57 -16.42
N VAL A 8 12.42 -2.58 -15.62
CA VAL A 8 12.60 -2.42 -14.17
C VAL A 8 13.77 -1.45 -13.96
N SER A 9 13.54 -0.47 -13.09
CA SER A 9 14.52 0.56 -12.73
C SER A 9 15.07 0.33 -11.33
N GLU A 10 16.23 0.88 -11.01
CA GLU A 10 16.79 0.82 -9.65
C GLU A 10 15.82 1.42 -8.61
N ARG A 11 15.01 2.42 -9.01
CA ARG A 11 14.02 3.05 -8.13
C ARG A 11 12.96 2.07 -7.64
N ASP A 12 12.64 1.03 -8.40
CA ASP A 12 11.65 0.04 -7.99
C ASP A 12 12.10 -0.78 -6.77
N TYR A 13 13.41 -0.82 -6.50
CA TYR A 13 14.01 -1.49 -5.33
C TYR A 13 14.50 -0.53 -4.25
N LEU A 14 14.88 0.68 -4.64
CA LEU A 14 15.55 1.66 -3.75
C LEU A 14 14.63 2.82 -3.34
N ALA A 15 13.35 2.79 -3.71
CA ALA A 15 12.39 3.77 -3.22
C ALA A 15 12.17 3.65 -1.70
N ASP A 16 11.90 4.80 -1.07
CA ASP A 16 11.58 4.84 0.35
C ASP A 16 10.30 4.04 0.64
N MET A 17 10.36 3.21 1.69
CA MET A 17 9.21 2.46 2.16
C MET A 17 8.47 3.19 3.28
N PRO A 18 7.13 3.07 3.33
CA PRO A 18 6.36 3.69 4.40
C PRO A 18 6.69 3.04 5.75
N VAL A 19 6.75 3.90 6.77
CA VAL A 19 6.89 3.48 8.17
C VAL A 19 5.51 3.27 8.78
N VAL A 20 5.33 2.14 9.44
CA VAL A 20 4.07 1.75 10.08
C VAL A 20 4.28 1.45 11.56
N LEU A 21 3.21 1.60 12.33
CA LEU A 21 3.18 1.44 13.78
C LEU A 21 2.12 0.44 14.27
N SER A 22 1.10 0.19 13.46
CA SER A 22 -0.16 -0.44 13.88
C SER A 22 -0.01 -1.88 14.40
N VAL A 23 0.93 -2.66 13.84
CA VAL A 23 1.03 -4.09 14.13
C VAL A 23 1.84 -4.38 15.39
N SER A 24 2.94 -3.67 15.61
CA SER A 24 3.88 -3.91 16.72
C SER A 24 3.85 -2.83 17.79
N ARG A 25 3.24 -1.67 17.50
CA ARG A 25 3.40 -0.42 18.25
C ARG A 25 4.84 0.12 18.29
N LEU A 26 5.70 -0.37 17.41
CA LEU A 26 7.07 0.10 17.18
C LEU A 26 7.18 0.68 15.76
N PRO A 27 7.82 1.84 15.53
CA PRO A 27 8.02 2.36 14.19
C PRO A 27 8.92 1.41 13.39
N GLN A 28 8.43 0.94 12.25
CA GLN A 28 9.18 0.01 11.39
C GLN A 28 8.78 0.17 9.92
N ARG A 29 9.68 -0.20 8.99
CA ARG A 29 9.37 -0.20 7.55
C ARG A 29 8.36 -1.30 7.24
N LEU A 30 7.51 -1.08 6.23
CA LEU A 30 6.43 -2.00 5.87
C LEU A 30 6.94 -3.43 5.55
N ASP A 31 8.07 -3.57 4.87
CA ASP A 31 8.70 -4.86 4.54
C ASP A 31 9.27 -5.61 5.75
N GLU A 32 9.50 -4.92 6.87
CA GLU A 32 10.01 -5.49 8.12
C GLU A 32 8.88 -5.91 9.07
N THR A 33 7.61 -5.81 8.64
CA THR A 33 6.45 -6.03 9.50
C THR A 33 6.06 -7.50 9.65
N PRO A 34 5.58 -7.92 10.84
CA PRO A 34 5.30 -9.33 11.11
C PRO A 34 3.94 -9.80 10.52
N GLY A 35 3.48 -9.22 9.40
CA GLY A 35 2.22 -9.61 8.76
C GLY A 35 1.91 -8.84 7.48
N ALA A 36 0.94 -9.33 6.71
CA ALA A 36 0.45 -8.63 5.52
C ALA A 36 -0.35 -7.38 5.92
N MET A 37 -0.08 -6.25 5.26
CA MET A 37 -0.75 -4.97 5.51
C MET A 37 -1.14 -4.28 4.21
N THR A 38 -2.28 -3.58 4.25
CA THR A 38 -2.72 -2.67 3.19
C THR A 38 -2.72 -1.25 3.75
N ILE A 39 -1.96 -0.36 3.13
CA ILE A 39 -1.94 1.08 3.47
C ILE A 39 -2.84 1.80 2.48
N ILE A 40 -3.80 2.56 3.00
CA ILE A 40 -4.71 3.37 2.19
C ILE A 40 -4.44 4.83 2.54
N ASP A 41 -3.87 5.55 1.57
CA ASP A 41 -3.53 6.95 1.75
C ASP A 41 -4.69 7.91 1.45
N ARG A 42 -4.46 9.20 1.72
CA ARG A 42 -5.46 10.25 1.53
C ARG A 42 -5.76 10.55 0.06
N GLU A 43 -4.80 10.37 -0.84
CA GLU A 43 -5.03 10.57 -2.27
C GLU A 43 -5.93 9.47 -2.82
N PHE A 44 -5.66 8.22 -2.46
CA PHE A 44 -6.49 7.08 -2.78
C PHE A 44 -7.93 7.25 -2.29
N ILE A 45 -8.13 7.66 -1.02
CA ILE A 45 -9.48 7.89 -0.47
C ILE A 45 -10.22 8.98 -1.27
N ARG A 46 -9.53 10.05 -1.67
CA ARG A 46 -10.15 11.12 -2.47
C ARG A 46 -10.50 10.65 -3.88
N GLN A 47 -9.63 9.85 -4.49
CA GLN A 47 -9.84 9.34 -5.85
C GLN A 47 -10.89 8.22 -5.90
N SER A 48 -11.05 7.44 -4.83
CA SER A 48 -12.03 6.35 -4.76
C SER A 48 -13.47 6.83 -4.64
N GLY A 49 -13.70 8.07 -4.18
CA GLY A 49 -15.04 8.61 -3.95
C GLY A 49 -15.77 8.02 -2.75
N ALA A 50 -15.06 7.25 -1.90
CA ALA A 50 -15.61 6.64 -0.69
C ALA A 50 -16.11 7.71 0.29
N ARG A 51 -17.27 7.46 0.89
CA ARG A 51 -17.88 8.35 1.89
C ARG A 51 -17.81 7.77 3.29
N ASP A 52 -17.83 6.45 3.39
CA ASP A 52 -17.72 5.72 4.63
C ASP A 52 -16.48 4.79 4.63
N VAL A 53 -16.00 4.45 5.83
CA VAL A 53 -14.84 3.55 5.99
C VAL A 53 -15.11 2.18 5.35
N VAL A 54 -16.35 1.70 5.39
CA VAL A 54 -16.74 0.42 4.80
C VAL A 54 -16.54 0.41 3.28
N ASP A 55 -16.79 1.53 2.60
CA ASP A 55 -16.58 1.64 1.15
C ASP A 55 -15.10 1.47 0.80
N VAL A 56 -14.21 2.05 1.62
CA VAL A 56 -12.77 1.93 1.47
C VAL A 56 -12.31 0.49 1.71
N LEU A 57 -12.83 -0.16 2.75
CA LEU A 57 -12.41 -1.51 3.12
C LEU A 57 -12.80 -2.57 2.08
N ARG A 58 -13.86 -2.35 1.29
CA ARG A 58 -14.20 -3.22 0.15
C ARG A 58 -13.12 -3.30 -0.95
N LEU A 59 -12.17 -2.37 -0.95
CA LEU A 59 -11.04 -2.36 -1.88
C LEU A 59 -9.84 -3.15 -1.33
N VAL A 60 -9.89 -3.59 -0.07
CA VAL A 60 -8.86 -4.39 0.59
C VAL A 60 -9.09 -5.87 0.27
N PRO A 61 -8.06 -6.61 -0.19
CA PRO A 61 -8.17 -8.05 -0.40
C PRO A 61 -8.57 -8.77 0.89
N GLY A 62 -9.62 -9.59 0.82
CA GLY A 62 -10.06 -10.43 1.93
C GLY A 62 -10.95 -9.75 2.99
N PHE A 63 -11.49 -8.57 2.69
CA PHE A 63 -12.49 -7.86 3.53
C PHE A 63 -13.93 -8.09 3.07
#